data_AF-A0A972HF16-F1
#
_entry.id   AF-A0A972HF16-F1
#
_cell.length_a   1.000
_cell.length_b   1.000
_cell.length_c   1.000
_cell.angle_alpha   90.00
_cell.angle_beta   90.00
_cell.angle_gamma   90.00
#
_symmetry.space_group_name_H-M   'P 1'
#
loop_
_entity.id
_entity.type
_entity.pdbx_description
1 polymer ?
#
loop_
_entity_poly.entity_id
_entity_poly.type
_entity_poly.pdbx_seq_one_letter_code
_entity_poly.pdbx_strand_id
1 'polypeptide(L)'
;SGPTTVGGFTDRESMLGHYQQLTGRDVSNVDYYRAFSYWRLAAIVEGVLSRYRAGAMGAEADTDVFKNQVEFLANQALSFLEG
;
A
#
# COMPACT_ATOMS: atom_id res chain seq x y z
N SER A 1 -1.33 -11.96 -6.06
CA SER A 1 -1.69 -11.58 -7.44
C SER A 1 -2.78 -10.52 -7.38
N GLY A 2 -2.59 -9.36 -8.02
CA GLY A 2 -3.57 -8.27 -7.99
C GLY A 2 -4.71 -8.49 -9.01
N PRO A 3 -5.86 -7.79 -8.88
CA PRO A 3 -6.99 -7.97 -9.81
C PRO A 3 -6.61 -7.77 -11.29
N THR A 4 -5.59 -6.96 -11.59
CA THR A 4 -5.07 -6.75 -12.95
C THR A 4 -4.39 -7.97 -13.56
N THR A 5 -4.11 -9.04 -12.80
CA THR A 5 -3.38 -10.22 -13.31
C THR A 5 -4.27 -11.33 -13.84
N VAL A 6 -5.60 -11.22 -13.72
CA VAL A 6 -6.57 -12.27 -14.09
C VAL A 6 -7.24 -12.00 -15.46
N GLY A 7 -6.83 -10.93 -16.16
CA GLY A 7 -7.44 -10.51 -17.43
C GLY A 7 -8.79 -9.82 -17.23
N GLY A 8 -9.23 -9.03 -18.22
CA GLY A 8 -10.48 -8.25 -18.16
C GLY A 8 -10.38 -6.92 -17.42
N PHE A 9 -9.33 -6.72 -16.64
CA PHE A 9 -8.96 -5.41 -16.09
C PHE A 9 -7.93 -4.75 -17.00
N THR A 10 -8.11 -3.45 -17.24
CA THR A 10 -7.11 -2.64 -17.94
C THR A 10 -5.84 -2.50 -17.09
N ASP A 11 -4.69 -2.36 -17.75
CA ASP A 11 -3.42 -2.17 -17.07
C ASP A 11 -3.33 -0.78 -16.42
N ARG A 12 -2.29 -0.57 -15.62
CA ARG A 12 -2.11 0.66 -14.85
C ARG A 12 -1.88 1.89 -15.74
N GLU A 13 -1.08 1.74 -16.79
CA GLU A 13 -0.72 2.86 -17.66
C GLU A 13 -1.95 3.35 -18.42
N SER A 14 -2.72 2.41 -18.97
CA SER A 14 -4.01 2.66 -19.61
C SER A 14 -5.00 3.36 -18.67
N MET A 15 -5.10 2.94 -17.41
CA MET A 15 -5.95 3.60 -16.40
C MET A 15 -5.52 5.03 -16.10
N LEU A 16 -4.22 5.27 -15.95
CA LEU A 16 -3.69 6.60 -15.66
C LEU A 16 -3.90 7.54 -16.86
N GLY A 17 -3.64 7.07 -18.07
CA GLY A 17 -3.90 7.81 -19.30
C GLY A 17 -5.39 8.19 -19.43
N HIS A 18 -6.29 7.24 -19.17
CA HIS A 18 -7.72 7.51 -19.20
C HIS A 18 -8.15 8.53 -18.13
N TYR A 19 -7.63 8.39 -16.90
CA TYR A 19 -7.89 9.33 -15.82
C TYR A 19 -7.40 10.75 -16.13
N GLN A 20 -6.20 10.88 -16.68
CA GLN A 20 -5.63 12.16 -17.09
C GLN A 20 -6.45 12.80 -18.22
N GLN A 21 -6.86 12.03 -19.23
CA GLN A 21 -7.69 12.54 -20.33
C GLN A 21 -9.06 13.06 -19.84
N LEU A 22 -9.70 12.34 -18.92
CA LEU A 22 -11.02 12.71 -18.42
C LEU A 22 -10.99 13.88 -17.44
N THR A 23 -9.94 13.98 -16.62
CA THR A 23 -9.90 14.94 -15.49
C THR A 23 -8.98 16.12 -15.72
N GLY A 24 -8.08 16.04 -16.71
CA GLY A 24 -7.02 17.03 -16.94
C GLY A 24 -5.93 17.08 -15.87
N ARG A 25 -5.96 16.16 -14.88
CA ARG A 25 -4.96 16.14 -13.79
C ARG A 25 -3.66 15.49 -14.26
N ASP A 26 -2.55 16.11 -13.90
CA ASP A 26 -1.23 15.51 -14.07
C ASP A 26 -1.06 14.28 -13.16
N VAL A 27 -0.62 13.18 -13.74
CA VAL A 27 -0.38 11.89 -13.06
C VAL A 27 1.09 11.51 -13.00
N SER A 28 1.99 12.39 -13.45
CA SER A 28 3.45 12.18 -13.43
C SER A 28 3.99 11.76 -12.05
N ASN A 29 3.39 12.27 -10.98
CA ASN A 29 3.78 11.99 -9.60
C ASN A 29 3.00 10.84 -8.94
N VAL A 30 2.34 9.98 -9.72
CA VAL A 30 1.52 8.90 -9.14
C VAL A 30 2.31 7.96 -8.23
N ASP A 31 3.59 7.74 -8.51
CA ASP A 31 4.44 6.87 -7.69
C ASP A 31 4.70 7.42 -6.28
N TYR A 32 4.76 8.74 -6.11
CA TYR A 32 4.75 9.36 -4.78
C TYR A 32 3.48 9.00 -4.00
N TYR A 33 2.31 9.08 -4.64
CA TYR A 33 1.04 8.75 -3.98
C TYR A 33 0.92 7.25 -3.67
N ARG A 34 1.54 6.39 -4.50
CA ARG A 34 1.66 4.95 -4.23
C ARG A 34 2.57 4.71 -3.03
N ALA A 35 3.76 5.30 -3.01
CA ALA A 35 4.69 5.24 -1.88
C ALA A 35 4.00 5.67 -0.58
N PHE A 36 3.35 6.83 -0.59
CA PHE A 36 2.60 7.35 0.55
C PHE A 36 1.48 6.40 1.00
N SER A 37 0.75 5.79 0.07
CA SER A 37 -0.32 4.84 0.40
C SER A 37 0.22 3.58 1.09
N TYR A 38 1.34 3.03 0.63
CA TYR A 38 2.00 1.89 1.27
C TYR A 38 2.56 2.24 2.64
N TRP A 39 3.25 3.38 2.77
CA TRP A 39 3.76 3.86 4.06
C TRP A 39 2.63 4.08 5.07
N ARG A 40 1.52 4.70 4.63
CA ARG A 40 0.35 4.93 5.49
C ARG A 40 -0.24 3.60 5.98
N LEU A 41 -0.33 2.60 5.11
CA LEU A 41 -0.77 1.26 5.50
C LEU A 41 0.20 0.62 6.50
N ALA A 42 1.51 0.76 6.30
CA ALA A 42 2.52 0.27 7.24
C ALA A 42 2.32 0.90 8.64
N ALA A 43 2.10 2.22 8.72
CA ALA A 43 1.83 2.92 9.98
C ALA A 43 0.53 2.44 10.66
N ILE A 44 -0.51 2.14 9.89
CA ILE A 44 -1.77 1.58 10.43
C ILE A 44 -1.50 0.20 11.05
N VAL A 45 -0.79 -0.68 10.34
CA VAL A 45 -0.47 -2.04 10.83
C VAL A 45 0.48 -1.97 12.04
N GLU A 46 1.45 -1.06 12.04
CA GLU A 46 2.32 -0.81 13.19
C GLU A 46 1.51 -0.39 14.43
N GLY A 47 0.50 0.46 14.24
CA GLY A 47 -0.44 0.82 15.30
C GLY A 47 -1.25 -0.37 15.84
N VAL A 48 -1.58 -1.36 14.98
CA VAL A 48 -2.22 -2.62 15.40
C VAL A 48 -1.24 -3.48 16.19
N LEU A 49 -0.01 -3.67 15.69
CA LEU A 49 1.05 -4.40 16.37
C LEU A 49 1.33 -3.83 17.76
N SER A 50 1.46 -2.51 17.87
CA SER A 50 1.68 -1.80 19.13
C SER A 50 0.57 -2.08 20.15
N ARG A 51 -0.71 -2.06 19.73
CA ARG A 51 -1.85 -2.37 20.61
C ARG A 51 -1.86 -3.82 21.07
N TYR A 52 -1.49 -4.78 20.21
CA TYR A 52 -1.35 -6.19 20.63
C TYR A 52 -0.22 -6.36 21.64
N ARG A 53 0.96 -5.76 21.39
CA ARG A 53 2.10 -5.81 22.32
C ARG A 53 1.81 -5.16 23.67
N ALA A 54 0.97 -4.14 23.70
CA ALA A 54 0.53 -3.48 24.91
C ALA A 54 -0.59 -4.22 25.67
N GLY A 55 -1.08 -5.36 25.17
CA GLY A 55 -2.20 -6.09 25.77
C GLY A 55 -3.55 -5.37 25.68
N ALA A 56 -3.68 -4.38 24.79
CA ALA A 56 -4.88 -3.56 24.63
C ALA A 56 -5.91 -4.17 23.66
N MET A 57 -5.68 -5.40 23.19
CA MET A 57 -6.55 -6.13 22.25
C MET A 57 -7.18 -7.32 22.97
N GLY A 58 -8.45 -7.61 22.69
CA GLY A 58 -9.25 -8.60 23.44
C GLY A 58 -9.01 -10.08 23.09
N ALA A 59 -8.23 -10.36 22.04
CA ALA A 59 -7.82 -11.71 21.67
C ALA A 59 -6.30 -11.74 21.48
N GLU A 60 -5.69 -12.91 21.70
CA GLU A 60 -4.28 -13.11 21.35
C GLU A 60 -4.15 -13.28 19.83
N ALA A 61 -3.10 -12.70 19.26
CA ALA A 61 -2.78 -12.82 17.85
C ALA A 61 -1.28 -13.04 17.68
N ASP A 62 -0.90 -13.72 16.60
CA ASP A 62 0.49 -13.85 16.21
C ASP A 62 1.04 -12.48 15.77
N THR A 63 1.84 -11.85 16.63
CA THR A 63 2.39 -10.53 16.38
C THR A 63 3.44 -10.50 15.28
N ASP A 64 4.04 -11.63 14.93
CA ASP A 64 5.04 -11.70 13.87
C ASP A 64 4.39 -11.51 12.49
N VAL A 65 3.13 -11.90 12.32
CA VAL A 65 2.35 -11.61 11.10
C VAL A 65 2.27 -10.10 10.85
N PHE A 66 1.92 -9.32 11.88
CA PHE A 66 1.84 -7.86 11.75
C PHE A 66 3.20 -7.22 11.52
N LYS A 67 4.24 -7.70 12.23
CA LYS A 67 5.62 -7.21 12.04
C LYS A 67 6.09 -7.42 10.60
N ASN A 68 5.95 -8.64 10.07
CA ASN A 68 6.33 -8.96 8.70
C ASN A 68 5.53 -8.14 7.68
N GLN A 69 4.26 -7.87 7.96
CA GLN A 69 3.43 -7.01 7.12
C GLN A 69 3.88 -5.55 7.13
N VAL A 70 4.28 -4.99 8.28
CA VAL A 70 4.85 -3.63 8.36
C VAL A 70 6.11 -3.53 7.52
N GLU A 71 7.04 -4.48 7.66
CA GLU A 71 8.30 -4.51 6.91
C GLU A 71 8.05 -4.61 5.40
N PHE A 72 7.15 -5.50 4.97
CA PHE A 72 6.75 -5.62 3.57
C PHE A 72 6.20 -4.30 3.01
N LEU A 73 5.23 -3.69 3.71
CA LEU A 73 4.59 -2.45 3.25
C LEU A 73 5.57 -1.28 3.21
N ALA A 74 6.47 -1.17 4.19
CA ALA A 74 7.51 -0.15 4.21
C ALA A 74 8.49 -0.30 3.04
N ASN A 75 8.93 -1.53 2.75
CA ASN A 75 9.81 -1.81 1.61
C ASN A 75 9.13 -1.54 0.26
N GLN A 76 7.84 -1.86 0.14
CA GLN A 76 7.06 -1.49 -1.06
C GLN A 76 6.96 0.03 -1.22
N ALA A 77 6.75 0.78 -0.12
CA ALA A 77 6.72 2.24 -0.16
C ALA A 77 8.05 2.81 -0.70
N LEU A 78 9.18 2.30 -0.19
CA LEU A 78 10.51 2.71 -0.62
C LEU A 78 10.76 2.40 -2.10
N SER A 79 10.33 1.23 -2.57
CA SER A 79 10.52 0.82 -3.97
C SER A 79 9.85 1.74 -5.00
N PHE A 80 8.83 2.52 -4.60
CA PHE A 80 8.19 3.52 -5.47
C PHE A 80 8.91 4.87 -5.50
N LEU A 81 9.90 5.08 -4.62
CA LEU A 81 10.69 6.31 -4.56
C LEU A 81 12.10 6.13 -5.15
N GLU A 82 12.58 4.89 -5.23
CA GLU A 82 13.92 4.54 -5.77
C GLU A 82 13.90 4.19 -7.27
N GLY A 83 12.71 4.22 -7.90
CA GLY A 83 12.49 3.94 -9.32
C GLY A 83 12.61 5.17 -10.22
#